data_AF-A0A662C265-F1
#
_entry.id   AF-A0A662C265-F1
#
_cell.length_a   1.000
_cell.length_b   1.000
_cell.length_c   1.000
_cell.angle_alpha   90.00
_cell.angle_beta   90.00
_cell.angle_gamma   90.00
#
_symmetry.space_group_name_H-M   'P 1'
#
loop_
_entity.id
_entity.type
_entity.pdbx_description
1 polymer ?
#
loop_
_entity_poly.entity_id
_entity_poly.type
_entity_poly.pdbx_seq_one_letter_code
_entity_poly.pdbx_strand_id
1 'polypeptide(L)'
;MMEKKNTASAVKPRMYNCHAHIFTGDHVPPYLARTFLPWPLYYLTHVPALIYLFRKWFNGPDRWKYKAWYKNLNAFFYKIKMLNVRYAIVTVLGFLIGLYISLQVIFILIDWLELIQPLSEGNAKMIKELNEFLQAYWLVYIPKATAWKIVLVVVLFAFFKNGRNLVLFILRKLWSFLDILPGSKTKALAGRYLNLGRFAFYKYQARIFGQLRDQYPNGTAFVILPMDMEFMGAGKVKAKKEWKGKDGKRPDAYGYQMNELARMKSYSRYKDILYPFICVDPRRTRVDEKVFFAYQLEDGKVVLDDCFIKDYIEEKKFSGFKIYPPLGYYPFDEALLPLWKYAADNQIPIMTHACRGVIYYRGKKKKEWDSHPVFLESRRKGRYGPLRLMETRNNKFTDNFTHPLNYLCLLDEVLLRKVVGKASEELKVLFGYKDEKTKMASDLCHLKVCFGHFGGDDEWARYFDSDRDQYSRQLVKQPNEGVDFLTDIKGASKQGKIEQIWKHTDWFTIICSLMLQYDNVYADVSFILKSVEIQALLNQVLSNDKLSKRVLFGSDFYVVRHHNSDKHMLAMMKDELSVAQFDLIARINPLEYLGIK
;
A
#
# COMPACT_ATOMS: atom_id res chain seq x y z
N MET A 1 40.72 -39.16 -22.45
CA MET A 1 40.24 -37.78 -22.74
C MET A 1 38.73 -37.80 -22.60
N MET A 2 38.21 -37.21 -21.51
CA MET A 2 36.76 -37.18 -21.23
C MET A 2 36.04 -36.31 -22.25
N GLU A 3 34.99 -36.86 -22.88
CA GLU A 3 34.03 -36.16 -23.72
C GLU A 3 33.34 -35.04 -22.92
N LYS A 4 33.55 -33.80 -23.36
CA LYS A 4 32.70 -32.68 -22.97
C LYS A 4 31.32 -32.87 -23.61
N LYS A 5 30.36 -33.40 -22.85
CA LYS A 5 28.94 -33.27 -23.18
C LYS A 5 28.59 -31.78 -23.24
N ASN A 6 28.37 -31.30 -24.45
CA ASN A 6 27.74 -30.03 -24.75
C ASN A 6 26.27 -30.10 -24.28
N THR A 7 26.01 -29.71 -23.03
CA THR A 7 24.65 -29.37 -22.62
C THR A 7 24.31 -28.02 -23.24
N ALA A 8 23.64 -28.04 -24.39
CA ALA A 8 22.92 -26.86 -24.87
C ALA A 8 22.00 -26.40 -23.72
N SER A 9 22.34 -25.28 -23.10
CA SER A 9 21.55 -24.68 -22.02
C SER A 9 20.17 -24.40 -22.58
N ALA A 10 19.17 -25.22 -22.23
CA ALA A 10 17.78 -24.96 -22.56
C ALA A 10 17.45 -23.52 -22.14
N VAL A 11 16.99 -22.69 -23.09
CA VAL A 11 16.65 -21.29 -22.81
C VAL A 11 15.55 -21.30 -21.75
N LYS A 12 15.86 -20.80 -20.56
CA LYS A 12 14.89 -20.77 -19.46
C LYS A 12 13.65 -19.96 -19.88
N PRO A 13 12.42 -20.42 -19.58
CA PRO A 13 11.18 -19.69 -19.88
C PRO A 13 11.21 -18.27 -19.32
N ARG A 14 10.44 -17.34 -19.87
CA ARG A 14 10.39 -15.95 -19.38
C ARG A 14 9.99 -15.88 -17.90
N MET A 15 10.58 -14.93 -17.16
CA MET A 15 10.17 -14.62 -15.79
C MET A 15 9.08 -13.55 -15.77
N TYR A 16 8.14 -13.67 -14.85
CA TYR A 16 7.03 -12.75 -14.61
C TYR A 16 7.05 -12.27 -13.18
N ASN A 17 7.00 -10.95 -12.99
CA ASN A 17 6.63 -10.34 -11.72
C ASN A 17 5.15 -9.95 -11.80
N CYS A 18 4.30 -10.69 -11.08
CA CYS A 18 2.84 -10.57 -11.15
C CYS A 18 2.26 -9.43 -10.29
N HIS A 19 3.10 -8.66 -9.59
CA HIS A 19 2.63 -7.59 -8.71
C HIS A 19 3.63 -6.43 -8.66
N ALA A 20 3.35 -5.38 -9.44
CA ALA A 20 4.09 -4.12 -9.36
C ALA A 20 3.19 -2.91 -9.63
N HIS A 21 3.50 -1.82 -8.96
CA HIS A 21 2.94 -0.49 -9.07
C HIS A 21 3.97 0.49 -9.62
N ILE A 22 3.56 1.33 -10.57
CA ILE A 22 4.45 2.36 -11.16
C ILE A 22 3.81 3.75 -11.21
N PHE A 23 2.69 3.94 -10.52
CA PHE A 23 2.02 5.24 -10.44
C PHE A 23 2.93 6.26 -9.73
N THR A 24 2.83 7.54 -10.13
CA THR A 24 3.63 8.61 -9.51
C THR A 24 2.92 9.17 -8.27
N GLY A 25 3.66 9.91 -7.44
CA GLY A 25 3.06 10.63 -6.32
C GLY A 25 1.97 11.65 -6.73
N ASP A 26 1.87 11.99 -8.01
CA ASP A 26 0.84 12.90 -8.52
C ASP A 26 -0.54 12.24 -8.64
N HIS A 27 -0.61 10.91 -8.57
CA HIS A 27 -1.86 10.15 -8.52
C HIS A 27 -2.34 9.90 -7.07
N VAL A 28 -1.64 10.46 -6.09
CA VAL A 28 -1.94 10.28 -4.66
C VAL A 28 -2.80 11.45 -4.14
N PRO A 29 -3.87 11.18 -3.37
CA PRO A 29 -4.71 12.23 -2.80
C PRO A 29 -3.97 13.21 -1.88
N PRO A 30 -4.45 14.47 -1.78
CA PRO A 30 -3.76 15.52 -1.05
C PRO A 30 -3.70 15.34 0.47
N TYR A 31 -4.68 14.66 1.08
CA TYR A 31 -4.86 14.63 2.53
C TYR A 31 -4.74 13.22 3.12
N LEU A 32 -3.65 12.51 2.82
CA LEU A 32 -3.39 11.18 3.40
C LEU A 32 -3.31 11.18 4.94
N ALA A 33 -2.90 12.30 5.56
CA ALA A 33 -2.80 12.43 7.00
C ALA A 33 -4.13 12.69 7.72
N ARG A 34 -5.26 12.79 7.01
CA ARG A 34 -6.57 13.18 7.59
C ARG A 34 -7.02 12.31 8.77
N THR A 35 -6.61 11.04 8.81
CA THR A 35 -6.94 10.13 9.93
C THR A 35 -5.93 10.18 11.08
N PHE A 36 -4.81 10.89 10.92
CA PHE A 36 -3.73 10.98 11.92
C PHE A 36 -3.61 12.36 12.55
N LEU A 37 -3.94 13.42 11.81
CA LEU A 37 -3.85 14.81 12.26
C LEU A 37 -5.26 15.42 12.31
N PRO A 38 -5.64 16.09 13.42
CA PRO A 38 -6.94 16.76 13.52
C PRO A 38 -7.01 17.95 12.55
N TRP A 39 -8.23 18.44 12.31
CA TRP A 39 -8.42 19.72 11.65
C TRP A 39 -7.90 20.86 12.55
N PRO A 40 -7.19 21.88 12.03
CA PRO A 40 -6.76 22.09 10.64
C PRO A 40 -5.36 21.54 10.31
N LEU A 41 -4.68 20.86 11.24
CA LEU A 41 -3.27 20.47 11.11
C LEU A 41 -2.96 19.58 9.89
N TYR A 42 -3.89 18.72 9.45
CA TYR A 42 -3.62 17.86 8.29
C TYR A 42 -3.38 18.65 6.99
N TYR A 43 -3.88 19.89 6.87
CA TYR A 43 -3.62 20.76 5.72
C TYR A 43 -2.15 21.13 5.56
N LEU A 44 -1.39 21.16 6.66
CA LEU A 44 0.06 21.43 6.65
C LEU A 44 0.85 20.30 5.99
N THR A 45 0.27 19.10 5.92
CA THR A 45 0.90 17.90 5.32
C THR A 45 0.39 17.61 3.91
N HIS A 46 -0.04 18.63 3.17
CA HIS A 46 -0.57 18.49 1.82
C HIS A 46 0.41 17.77 0.86
N VAL A 47 0.05 16.57 0.41
CA VAL A 47 0.93 15.67 -0.36
C VAL A 47 1.53 16.36 -1.61
N PRO A 48 0.76 17.04 -2.48
CA PRO A 48 1.32 17.74 -3.64
C PRO A 48 2.35 18.83 -3.28
N ALA A 49 2.17 19.51 -2.15
CA ALA A 49 3.12 20.55 -1.71
C ALA A 49 4.45 19.91 -1.28
N LEU A 50 4.38 18.80 -0.54
CA LEU A 50 5.56 18.02 -0.16
C LEU A 50 6.28 17.47 -1.39
N ILE A 51 5.56 16.88 -2.35
CA ILE A 51 6.13 16.39 -3.62
C ILE A 51 6.83 17.51 -4.37
N TYR A 52 6.24 18.71 -4.43
CA TYR A 52 6.86 19.88 -5.05
C TYR A 52 8.16 20.30 -4.35
N LEU A 53 8.16 20.35 -3.01
CA LEU A 53 9.36 20.65 -2.22
C LEU A 53 10.46 19.62 -2.44
N PHE A 54 10.15 18.33 -2.39
CA PHE A 54 11.11 17.27 -2.70
C PHE A 54 11.67 17.41 -4.11
N ARG A 55 10.81 17.61 -5.13
CA ARG A 55 11.25 17.85 -6.51
C ARG A 55 12.19 19.05 -6.63
N LYS A 56 11.93 20.15 -5.91
CA LYS A 56 12.83 21.32 -5.89
C LYS A 56 14.15 21.02 -5.19
N TRP A 57 14.11 20.36 -4.03
CA TRP A 57 15.30 19.95 -3.29
C TRP A 57 16.22 19.08 -4.15
N PHE A 58 15.67 18.08 -4.81
CA PHE A 58 16.45 17.12 -5.58
C PHE A 58 16.92 17.60 -6.95
N ASN A 59 16.18 18.53 -7.57
CA ASN A 59 16.65 19.17 -8.81
C ASN A 59 17.61 20.34 -8.56
N GLY A 60 17.70 20.84 -7.32
CA GLY A 60 18.57 21.95 -6.94
C GLY A 60 19.58 21.54 -5.84
N PRO A 61 19.28 21.79 -4.56
CA PRO A 61 20.18 21.56 -3.42
C PRO A 61 20.91 20.21 -3.39
N ASP A 62 20.23 19.08 -3.64
CA ASP A 62 20.88 17.76 -3.58
C ASP A 62 22.00 17.61 -4.62
N ARG A 63 21.91 18.33 -5.75
CA ARG A 63 22.95 18.32 -6.79
C ARG A 63 24.13 19.21 -6.45
N TRP A 64 24.04 20.06 -5.44
CA TRP A 64 25.14 20.94 -5.05
C TRP A 64 26.37 20.15 -4.63
N LYS A 65 26.20 18.96 -4.03
CA LYS A 65 27.32 18.06 -3.67
C LYS A 65 28.25 17.69 -4.82
N TYR A 66 27.78 17.78 -6.06
CA TYR A 66 28.58 17.51 -7.25
C TYR A 66 29.25 18.77 -7.82
N LYS A 67 28.84 19.98 -7.41
CA LYS A 67 29.38 21.25 -7.91
C LYS A 67 30.68 21.63 -7.19
N ALA A 68 31.60 22.26 -7.93
CA ALA A 68 32.92 22.64 -7.43
C ALA A 68 32.87 23.57 -6.20
N TRP A 69 32.02 24.61 -6.22
CA TRP A 69 31.90 25.55 -5.10
C TRP A 69 31.51 24.86 -3.78
N TYR A 70 30.63 23.86 -3.84
CA TYR A 70 30.18 23.14 -2.65
C TYR A 70 31.25 22.16 -2.16
N LYS A 71 31.99 21.52 -3.08
CA LYS A 71 33.17 20.71 -2.71
C LYS A 71 34.22 21.56 -1.99
N ASN A 72 34.48 22.77 -2.49
CA ASN A 72 35.41 23.72 -1.87
C ASN A 72 34.91 24.21 -0.50
N LEU A 73 33.62 24.52 -0.38
CA LEU A 73 32.99 24.89 0.88
C LEU A 73 33.06 23.75 1.91
N ASN A 74 32.80 22.51 1.49
CA ASN A 74 32.96 21.33 2.34
C ASN A 74 34.41 21.12 2.77
N ALA A 75 35.38 21.33 1.86
CA ALA A 75 36.80 21.25 2.20
C ALA A 75 37.19 22.33 3.22
N PHE A 76 36.65 23.55 3.10
CA PHE A 76 36.83 24.61 4.07
C PHE A 76 36.26 24.24 5.46
N PHE A 77 35.02 23.77 5.52
CA PHE A 77 34.43 23.30 6.79
C PHE A 77 35.15 22.10 7.38
N TYR A 78 35.67 21.20 6.54
CA TYR A 78 36.51 20.10 6.98
C TYR A 78 37.81 20.60 7.63
N LYS A 79 38.47 21.62 7.05
CA LYS A 79 39.66 22.25 7.66
C LYS A 79 39.33 22.83 9.03
N ILE A 80 38.21 23.55 9.18
CA ILE A 80 37.75 24.07 10.48
C ILE A 80 37.51 22.93 11.47
N LYS A 81 36.83 21.86 11.04
CA LYS A 81 36.58 20.68 11.87
C LYS A 81 37.88 20.02 12.33
N MET A 82 38.87 19.95 11.44
CA MET A 82 40.19 19.40 11.76
C MET A 82 40.98 20.28 12.74
N LEU A 83 40.82 21.61 12.71
CA LEU A 83 41.39 22.49 13.74
C LEU A 83 40.81 22.18 15.13
N ASN A 84 39.50 21.95 15.22
CA ASN A 84 38.85 21.55 16.47
C ASN A 84 39.38 20.19 16.96
N VAL A 85 39.54 19.19 16.08
CA VAL A 85 40.07 17.87 16.48
C VAL A 85 41.55 17.93 16.90
N ARG A 86 42.35 18.78 16.26
CA ARG A 86 43.82 18.83 16.47
C ARG A 86 44.24 19.66 17.67
N TYR A 87 43.44 20.64 18.10
CA TYR A 87 43.81 21.58 19.15
C TYR A 87 42.77 21.60 20.27
N ALA A 88 43.12 21.04 21.43
CA ALA A 88 42.25 20.97 22.61
C ALA A 88 41.68 22.34 23.02
N ILE A 89 42.48 23.40 22.90
CA ILE A 89 42.05 24.77 23.21
C ILE A 89 40.89 25.24 22.31
N VAL A 90 40.90 24.88 21.03
CA VAL A 90 39.83 25.21 20.07
C VAL A 90 38.57 24.42 20.39
N THR A 91 38.70 23.18 20.87
CA THR A 91 37.56 22.38 21.34
C THR A 91 36.89 23.01 22.56
N VAL A 92 37.68 23.42 23.56
CA VAL A 92 37.17 24.06 24.78
C VAL A 92 36.52 25.40 24.45
N LEU A 93 37.17 26.26 23.67
CA LEU A 93 36.60 27.54 23.24
C LEU A 93 35.33 27.35 22.41
N GLY A 94 35.33 26.40 21.47
CA GLY A 94 34.15 26.07 20.69
C GLY A 94 32.98 25.55 21.55
N PHE A 95 33.27 24.77 22.60
CA PHE A 95 32.26 24.33 23.55
C PHE A 95 31.66 25.51 24.33
N LEU A 96 32.49 26.41 24.85
CA LEU A 96 32.05 27.60 25.61
C LEU A 96 31.23 28.55 24.74
N ILE A 97 31.68 28.83 23.52
CA ILE A 97 30.94 29.64 22.54
C ILE A 97 29.60 28.96 22.20
N GLY A 98 29.62 27.64 22.00
CA GLY A 98 28.41 26.88 21.74
C GLY A 98 27.42 26.93 22.90
N LEU A 99 27.89 26.84 24.14
CA LEU A 99 27.06 26.97 25.34
C LEU A 99 26.45 28.37 25.43
N TYR A 100 27.25 29.41 25.21
CA TYR A 100 26.79 30.80 25.20
C TYR A 100 25.69 31.02 24.16
N ILE A 101 25.91 30.63 22.90
CA ILE A 101 24.92 30.75 21.83
C ILE A 101 23.66 29.92 22.15
N SER A 102 23.81 28.75 22.78
CA SER A 102 22.67 27.93 23.18
C SER A 102 21.77 28.66 24.16
N LEU A 103 22.36 29.31 25.16
CA LEU A 103 21.63 30.09 26.16
C LEU A 103 20.83 31.21 25.51
N GLN A 104 21.42 31.94 24.54
CA GLN A 104 20.71 32.97 23.77
C GLN A 104 19.50 32.39 23.02
N VAL A 105 19.73 31.28 22.32
CA VAL A 105 18.71 30.66 21.46
C VAL A 105 17.55 30.09 22.29
N ILE A 106 17.79 29.60 23.51
CA ILE A 106 16.73 29.14 24.41
C ILE A 106 15.73 30.27 24.68
N PHE A 107 16.20 31.44 25.09
CA PHE A 107 15.31 32.57 25.37
C PHE A 107 14.62 33.10 24.11
N ILE A 108 15.32 33.17 22.97
CA ILE A 108 14.71 33.53 21.67
C ILE A 108 13.53 32.61 21.33
N LEU A 109 13.70 31.30 21.55
CA LEU A 109 12.67 30.31 21.23
C LEU A 109 11.52 30.33 22.24
N ILE A 110 11.79 30.63 23.52
CA ILE A 110 10.75 30.83 24.53
C ILE A 110 9.90 32.05 24.19
N ASP A 111 10.52 33.19 23.84
CA ASP A 111 9.79 34.40 23.39
C ASP A 111 8.87 34.09 22.20
N TRP A 112 9.37 33.34 21.21
CA TRP A 112 8.56 32.95 20.04
C TRP A 112 7.45 31.97 20.38
N LEU A 113 7.65 31.12 21.38
CA LEU A 113 6.65 30.16 21.85
C LEU A 113 5.50 30.88 22.56
N GLU A 114 5.81 31.87 23.39
CA GLU A 114 4.81 32.67 24.12
C GLU A 114 3.82 33.39 23.18
N LEU A 115 4.26 33.79 21.98
CA LEU A 115 3.41 34.36 20.93
C LEU A 115 2.33 33.40 20.42
N ILE A 116 2.59 32.09 20.48
CA ILE A 116 1.69 31.04 19.99
C ILE A 116 0.84 30.50 21.13
N GLN A 117 1.43 30.36 22.32
CA GLN A 117 0.77 29.86 23.51
C GLN A 117 1.36 30.53 24.77
N PRO A 118 0.56 31.31 25.50
CA PRO A 118 1.01 31.95 26.73
C PRO A 118 1.45 30.92 27.77
N LEU A 119 2.55 31.22 28.45
CA LEU A 119 2.99 30.46 29.63
C LEU A 119 2.09 30.79 30.82
N SER A 120 1.99 29.88 31.81
CA SER A 120 1.31 30.20 33.07
C SER A 120 2.01 31.36 33.78
N GLU A 121 1.24 32.21 34.48
CA GLU A 121 1.75 33.44 35.11
C GLU A 121 3.01 33.21 35.97
N GLY A 122 3.02 32.13 36.76
CA GLY A 122 4.19 31.78 37.59
C GLY A 122 5.43 31.41 36.78
N ASN A 123 5.28 30.69 35.67
CA ASN A 123 6.39 30.31 34.80
C ASN A 123 6.92 31.48 33.97
N ALA A 124 6.01 32.33 33.46
CA ALA A 124 6.36 33.53 32.72
C ALA A 124 7.17 34.51 33.58
N LYS A 125 6.74 34.74 34.83
CA LYS A 125 7.45 35.59 35.78
C LYS A 125 8.85 35.07 36.10
N MET A 126 8.98 33.78 36.42
CA MET A 126 10.28 33.16 36.72
C MET A 126 11.26 33.23 35.54
N ILE A 127 10.79 32.96 34.31
CA ILE A 127 11.62 33.03 33.10
C ILE A 127 12.07 34.46 32.82
N LYS A 128 11.18 35.44 33.02
CA LYS A 128 11.49 36.85 32.83
C LYS A 128 12.54 37.33 33.84
N GLU A 129 12.37 37.02 35.13
CA GLU A 129 13.34 37.34 36.18
C GLU A 129 14.71 36.70 35.90
N LEU A 130 14.73 35.44 35.44
CA LEU A 130 15.96 34.75 35.04
C LEU A 130 16.62 35.43 33.82
N ASN A 131 15.85 35.82 32.82
CA ASN A 131 16.37 36.50 31.64
C ASN A 131 16.98 37.87 32.00
N GLU A 132 16.27 38.65 32.81
CA GLU A 132 16.74 39.96 33.29
C GLU A 132 18.02 39.82 34.13
N PHE A 133 18.07 38.84 35.03
CA PHE A 133 19.29 38.51 35.79
C PHE A 133 20.45 38.16 34.85
N LEU A 134 20.25 37.25 33.89
CA LEU A 134 21.33 36.83 32.98
C LEU A 134 21.79 37.94 32.04
N GLN A 135 20.90 38.86 31.65
CA GLN A 135 21.27 40.04 30.87
C GLN A 135 22.09 41.03 31.70
N ALA A 136 21.78 41.21 32.99
CA ALA A 136 22.55 42.09 33.89
C ALA A 136 24.02 41.65 34.03
N TYR A 137 24.28 40.34 33.97
CA TYR A 137 25.64 39.77 33.98
C TYR A 137 26.24 39.55 32.58
N TRP A 138 25.62 40.07 31.51
CA TRP A 138 26.07 39.92 30.12
C TRP A 138 26.18 38.46 29.63
N LEU A 139 25.54 37.53 30.35
CA LEU A 139 25.47 36.11 29.99
C LEU A 139 24.44 35.86 28.89
N VAL A 140 23.44 36.75 28.77
CA VAL A 140 22.43 36.76 27.71
C VAL A 140 22.42 38.12 27.01
N TYR A 141 22.43 38.11 25.67
CA TYR A 141 22.24 39.25 24.81
C TYR A 141 21.37 38.83 23.61
N ILE A 142 20.09 39.20 23.68
CA ILE A 142 19.12 38.89 22.63
C ILE A 142 19.06 40.05 21.63
N PRO A 143 19.43 39.84 20.36
CA PRO A 143 19.36 40.92 19.36
C PRO A 143 17.93 41.45 19.19
N LYS A 144 17.78 42.78 19.11
CA LYS A 144 16.47 43.41 18.88
C LYS A 144 15.86 43.03 17.53
N ALA A 145 16.69 42.96 16.48
CA ALA A 145 16.22 42.64 15.13
C ALA A 145 16.00 41.14 14.93
N THR A 146 14.83 40.76 14.42
CA THR A 146 14.44 39.36 14.15
C THR A 146 15.42 38.63 13.23
N ALA A 147 16.02 39.33 12.26
CA ALA A 147 17.01 38.74 11.35
C ALA A 147 18.21 38.13 12.11
N TRP A 148 18.74 38.84 13.12
CA TRP A 148 19.86 38.35 13.93
C TRP A 148 19.47 37.22 14.88
N LYS A 149 18.23 37.22 15.39
CA LYS A 149 17.68 36.08 16.12
C LYS A 149 17.67 34.81 15.26
N ILE A 150 17.21 34.93 14.01
CA ILE A 150 17.21 33.81 13.04
C ILE A 150 18.63 33.34 12.74
N VAL A 151 19.58 34.26 12.54
CA VAL A 151 21.00 33.91 12.30
C VAL A 151 21.57 33.12 13.47
N LEU A 152 21.36 33.54 14.72
CA LEU A 152 21.84 32.81 15.90
C LEU A 152 21.26 31.38 15.98
N VAL A 153 19.97 31.22 15.70
CA VAL A 153 19.32 29.90 15.64
C VAL A 153 19.95 29.02 14.56
N VAL A 154 20.15 29.57 13.35
CA VAL A 154 20.77 28.84 12.23
C VAL A 154 22.20 28.44 12.55
N VAL A 155 23.01 29.36 13.09
CA VAL A 155 24.40 29.12 13.48
C VAL A 155 24.48 28.02 14.54
N LEU A 156 23.65 28.08 15.58
CA LEU A 156 23.59 27.03 16.60
C LEU A 156 23.31 25.66 15.97
N PHE A 157 22.24 25.55 15.19
CA PHE A 157 21.76 24.28 14.65
C PHE A 157 22.70 23.70 13.58
N ALA A 158 23.45 24.54 12.87
CA ALA A 158 24.42 24.14 11.87
C ALA A 158 25.76 23.69 12.47
N PHE A 159 26.29 24.39 13.48
CA PHE A 159 27.68 24.23 13.92
C PHE A 159 27.85 23.59 15.31
N PHE A 160 26.87 23.71 16.22
CA PHE A 160 27.04 23.32 17.62
C PHE A 160 26.13 22.15 18.01
N LYS A 161 26.62 20.91 17.80
CA LYS A 161 25.87 19.67 18.06
C LYS A 161 25.34 19.58 19.50
N ASN A 162 26.18 19.85 20.50
CA ASN A 162 25.81 19.75 21.91
C ASN A 162 24.77 20.82 22.29
N GLY A 163 24.97 22.04 21.81
CA GLY A 163 24.02 23.14 22.00
C GLY A 163 22.66 22.88 21.38
N ARG A 164 22.63 22.41 20.12
CA ARG A 164 21.39 21.95 19.46
C ARG A 164 20.68 20.86 20.27
N ASN A 165 21.41 19.87 20.80
CA ASN A 165 20.83 18.81 21.60
C ASN A 165 20.25 19.33 22.92
N LEU A 166 20.93 20.29 23.57
CA LEU A 166 20.46 20.95 24.78
C LEU A 166 19.17 21.74 24.54
N VAL A 167 19.13 22.56 23.48
CA VAL A 167 17.93 23.30 23.06
C VAL A 167 16.78 22.35 22.77
N LEU A 168 17.02 21.29 22.00
CA LEU A 168 15.98 20.29 21.71
C LEU A 168 15.52 19.54 22.96
N PHE A 169 16.40 19.27 23.92
CA PHE A 169 16.05 18.65 25.20
C PHE A 169 15.13 19.56 26.03
N ILE A 170 15.49 20.84 26.16
CA ILE A 170 14.69 21.84 26.89
C ILE A 170 13.34 22.06 26.21
N LEU A 171 13.34 22.26 24.88
CA LEU A 171 12.10 22.38 24.12
C LEU A 171 11.21 21.15 24.26
N ARG A 172 11.76 19.92 24.24
CA ARG A 172 10.98 18.68 24.47
C ARG A 172 10.35 18.63 25.85
N LYS A 173 11.07 19.05 26.89
CA LYS A 173 10.55 19.16 28.26
C LYS A 173 9.44 20.21 28.36
N LEU A 174 9.58 21.33 27.65
CA LEU A 174 8.55 22.36 27.54
C LEU A 174 7.35 21.91 26.70
N TRP A 175 7.55 21.03 25.72
CA TRP A 175 6.52 20.45 24.84
C TRP A 175 5.87 19.17 25.37
N SER A 176 6.19 18.69 26.57
CA SER A 176 5.59 17.45 27.12
C SER A 176 4.07 17.53 27.27
N PHE A 177 3.48 18.74 27.28
CA PHE A 177 2.02 18.92 27.21
C PHE A 177 1.44 18.72 25.80
N LEU A 178 2.26 18.72 24.74
CA LEU A 178 1.91 18.39 23.34
C LEU A 178 2.09 16.90 23.01
N ASP A 179 2.19 16.04 24.03
CA ASP A 179 2.14 14.57 23.94
C ASP A 179 0.87 14.01 23.24
N ILE A 180 0.00 14.89 22.74
CA ILE A 180 -1.10 14.61 21.81
C ILE A 180 -0.58 14.09 20.45
N LEU A 181 0.67 14.34 20.06
CA LEU A 181 1.25 13.76 18.84
C LEU A 181 1.82 12.36 19.11
N PRO A 182 1.17 11.27 18.66
CA PRO A 182 1.51 9.91 19.07
C PRO A 182 2.83 9.48 18.43
N GLY A 183 3.87 9.26 19.24
CA GLY A 183 5.24 9.00 18.77
C GLY A 183 5.40 7.88 17.74
N SER A 184 4.62 6.79 17.81
CA SER A 184 4.67 5.70 16.83
C SER A 184 3.92 6.03 15.53
N LYS A 185 2.75 6.68 15.63
CA LYS A 185 1.93 7.09 14.47
C LYS A 185 2.59 8.23 13.69
N THR A 186 3.21 9.18 14.38
CA THR A 186 3.95 10.29 13.76
C THR A 186 5.20 9.78 13.03
N LYS A 187 5.94 8.83 13.62
CA LYS A 187 7.07 8.16 12.92
C LYS A 187 6.59 7.41 11.68
N ALA A 188 5.49 6.66 11.77
CA ALA A 188 4.91 5.97 10.62
C ALA A 188 4.44 6.95 9.53
N LEU A 189 3.84 8.08 9.91
CA LEU A 189 3.42 9.13 8.98
C LEU A 189 4.62 9.80 8.30
N ALA A 190 5.66 10.14 9.06
CA ALA A 190 6.92 10.68 8.53
C ALA A 190 7.58 9.69 7.55
N GLY A 191 7.64 8.40 7.89
CA GLY A 191 8.12 7.35 6.99
C GLY A 191 7.35 7.29 5.67
N ARG A 192 6.02 7.42 5.71
CA ARG A 192 5.18 7.47 4.49
C ARG A 192 5.48 8.68 3.62
N TYR A 193 5.60 9.87 4.22
CA TYR A 193 5.94 11.08 3.48
C TYR A 193 7.38 11.05 2.93
N LEU A 194 8.32 10.45 3.66
CA LEU A 194 9.68 10.22 3.18
C LEU A 194 9.70 9.25 1.98
N ASN A 195 8.88 8.19 2.00
CA ASN A 195 8.74 7.28 0.86
C ASN A 195 8.11 7.99 -0.35
N LEU A 196 7.04 8.74 -0.15
CA LEU A 196 6.45 9.58 -1.20
C LEU A 196 7.48 10.57 -1.75
N GLY A 197 8.29 11.20 -0.88
CA GLY A 197 9.37 12.12 -1.25
C GLY A 197 10.50 11.44 -2.02
N ARG A 198 10.87 10.21 -1.67
CA ARG A 198 11.88 9.39 -2.36
C ARG A 198 11.50 9.03 -3.80
N PHE A 199 10.22 9.14 -4.17
CA PHE A 199 9.74 8.83 -5.52
C PHE A 199 8.97 9.97 -6.19
N ALA A 200 8.77 11.07 -5.45
CA ALA A 200 8.29 12.36 -5.96
C ALA A 200 9.09 12.84 -7.18
N PHE A 201 10.35 12.40 -7.35
CA PHE A 201 11.19 12.75 -8.49
C PHE A 201 10.57 12.44 -9.85
N TYR A 202 9.89 11.30 -9.98
CA TYR A 202 9.42 10.82 -11.27
C TYR A 202 8.12 11.52 -11.65
N LYS A 203 8.09 12.05 -12.86
CA LYS A 203 6.89 12.69 -13.44
C LYS A 203 6.07 11.72 -14.32
N TYR A 204 6.68 10.65 -14.79
CA TYR A 204 6.10 9.72 -15.76
C TYR A 204 6.26 8.28 -15.30
N GLN A 205 5.22 7.47 -15.49
CA GLN A 205 5.24 6.05 -15.12
C GLN A 205 6.32 5.27 -15.88
N ALA A 206 6.60 5.64 -17.14
CA ALA A 206 7.65 5.01 -17.95
C ALA A 206 9.05 5.10 -17.31
N ARG A 207 9.34 6.18 -16.56
CA ARG A 207 10.64 6.32 -15.86
C ARG A 207 10.72 5.38 -14.66
N ILE A 208 9.62 5.24 -13.92
CA ILE A 208 9.51 4.32 -12.79
C ILE A 208 9.62 2.87 -13.28
N PHE A 209 8.92 2.53 -14.37
CA PHE A 209 9.00 1.22 -15.00
C PHE A 209 10.41 0.88 -15.51
N GLY A 210 11.11 1.83 -16.13
CA GLY A 210 12.51 1.61 -16.54
C GLY A 210 13.39 1.23 -15.34
N GLN A 211 13.26 1.97 -14.23
CA GLN A 211 14.01 1.67 -13.00
C GLN A 211 13.68 0.29 -12.43
N LEU A 212 12.40 -0.09 -12.43
CA LEU A 212 11.95 -1.43 -12.02
C LEU A 212 12.57 -2.50 -12.91
N ARG A 213 12.36 -2.40 -14.22
CA ARG A 213 12.84 -3.36 -15.22
C ARG A 213 14.35 -3.58 -15.12
N ASP A 214 15.11 -2.51 -14.93
CA ASP A 214 16.58 -2.56 -14.83
C ASP A 214 17.08 -3.22 -13.51
N GLN A 215 16.16 -3.61 -12.61
CA GLN A 215 16.47 -4.46 -11.45
C GLN A 215 16.40 -5.96 -11.74
N TYR A 216 15.84 -6.37 -12.89
CA TYR A 216 15.57 -7.77 -13.21
C TYR A 216 16.36 -8.22 -14.45
N PRO A 217 16.51 -9.54 -14.67
CA PRO A 217 17.09 -10.06 -15.90
C PRO A 217 16.36 -9.56 -17.15
N ASN A 218 17.09 -9.40 -18.25
CA ASN A 218 16.53 -8.97 -19.53
C ASN A 218 15.38 -9.90 -19.97
N GLY A 219 14.31 -9.30 -20.49
CA GLY A 219 13.13 -10.04 -20.95
C GLY A 219 12.13 -10.40 -19.87
N THR A 220 12.36 -10.04 -18.59
CA THR A 220 11.35 -10.18 -17.52
C THR A 220 10.09 -9.39 -17.86
N ALA A 221 8.92 -10.02 -17.70
CA ALA A 221 7.61 -9.40 -17.85
C ALA A 221 7.05 -8.95 -16.49
N PHE A 222 6.18 -7.94 -16.53
CA PHE A 222 5.62 -7.31 -15.34
C PHE A 222 4.12 -7.10 -15.49
N VAL A 223 3.37 -7.57 -14.50
CA VAL A 223 1.99 -7.16 -14.28
C VAL A 223 2.00 -5.83 -13.56
N ILE A 224 1.44 -4.82 -14.22
CA ILE A 224 1.38 -3.45 -13.69
C ILE A 224 -0.02 -3.16 -13.18
N LEU A 225 -0.09 -2.88 -11.89
CA LEU A 225 -1.31 -2.62 -11.16
C LEU A 225 -1.45 -1.10 -10.96
N PRO A 226 -2.27 -0.40 -11.77
CA PRO A 226 -2.63 0.98 -11.47
C PRO A 226 -3.43 1.06 -10.17
N MET A 227 -3.56 2.28 -9.64
CA MET A 227 -4.33 2.55 -8.42
C MET A 227 -5.19 3.79 -8.62
N ASP A 228 -6.49 3.63 -8.44
CA ASP A 228 -7.43 4.74 -8.26
C ASP A 228 -7.67 4.97 -6.77
N MET A 229 -7.12 6.06 -6.25
CA MET A 229 -7.25 6.45 -4.85
C MET A 229 -8.29 7.56 -4.65
N GLU A 230 -9.02 7.97 -5.70
CA GLU A 230 -9.95 9.12 -5.63
C GLU A 230 -11.05 8.92 -4.56
N PHE A 231 -11.55 7.69 -4.43
CA PHE A 231 -12.67 7.37 -3.53
C PHE A 231 -12.25 7.04 -2.10
N MET A 232 -10.97 7.16 -1.75
CA MET A 232 -10.47 6.82 -0.42
C MET A 232 -10.83 7.86 0.65
N GLY A 233 -11.57 8.94 0.36
CA GLY A 233 -11.93 9.97 1.34
C GLY A 233 -10.79 10.90 1.78
N ALA A 234 -9.67 10.90 1.06
CA ALA A 234 -8.47 11.71 1.32
C ALA A 234 -8.37 12.97 0.44
N GLY A 235 -9.49 13.42 -0.13
CA GLY A 235 -9.57 14.53 -1.08
C GLY A 235 -9.42 14.08 -2.53
N LYS A 236 -9.94 14.89 -3.47
CA LYS A 236 -9.90 14.58 -4.90
C LYS A 236 -8.47 14.73 -5.44
N VAL A 237 -8.02 13.77 -6.24
CA VAL A 237 -6.77 13.88 -6.99
C VAL A 237 -6.99 14.88 -8.12
N LYS A 238 -6.35 16.04 -8.04
CA LYS A 238 -6.50 17.07 -9.06
C LYS A 238 -5.63 16.72 -10.26
N ALA A 239 -6.22 16.76 -11.45
CA ALA A 239 -5.48 16.78 -12.70
C ALA A 239 -4.40 17.88 -12.64
N LYS A 240 -3.34 17.81 -13.45
CA LYS A 240 -2.29 18.83 -13.50
C LYS A 240 -2.39 19.72 -14.73
N LYS A 241 -1.88 20.95 -14.66
CA LYS A 241 -1.96 21.91 -15.79
C LYS A 241 -1.14 21.42 -16.99
N GLU A 242 -0.04 20.73 -16.73
CA GLU A 242 0.82 20.15 -17.76
C GLU A 242 0.26 18.88 -18.42
N TRP A 243 -0.82 18.29 -17.88
CA TRP A 243 -1.41 17.09 -18.46
C TRP A 243 -2.29 17.46 -19.64
N LYS A 244 -1.94 16.93 -20.81
CA LYS A 244 -2.70 17.08 -22.05
C LYS A 244 -3.25 15.73 -22.47
N GLY A 245 -4.56 15.68 -22.66
CA GLY A 245 -5.26 14.57 -23.29
C GLY A 245 -5.01 14.57 -24.80
N LYS A 246 -5.52 13.54 -25.49
CA LYS A 246 -5.37 13.41 -26.95
C LYS A 246 -6.05 14.55 -27.72
N ASP A 247 -7.12 15.09 -27.16
CA ASP A 247 -7.94 16.19 -27.68
C ASP A 247 -7.45 17.59 -27.20
N GLY A 248 -6.31 17.64 -26.51
CA GLY A 248 -5.78 18.87 -25.92
C GLY A 248 -6.49 19.32 -24.64
N LYS A 249 -7.59 18.66 -24.22
CA LYS A 249 -8.25 18.92 -22.94
C LYS A 249 -7.45 18.29 -21.80
N ARG A 250 -7.73 18.73 -20.58
CA ARG A 250 -7.08 18.23 -19.39
C ARG A 250 -7.79 16.95 -18.92
N PRO A 251 -7.13 15.79 -18.96
CA PRO A 251 -7.74 14.56 -18.52
C PRO A 251 -7.87 14.53 -16.99
N ASP A 252 -8.79 13.72 -16.49
CA ASP A 252 -8.83 13.32 -15.10
C ASP A 252 -7.54 12.55 -14.72
N ALA A 253 -7.26 12.47 -13.42
CA ALA A 253 -6.00 11.92 -12.94
C ALA A 253 -5.84 10.41 -13.18
N TYR A 254 -6.95 9.67 -13.14
CA TYR A 254 -6.96 8.25 -13.42
C TYR A 254 -6.89 7.98 -14.92
N GLY A 255 -7.64 8.73 -15.74
CA GLY A 255 -7.56 8.73 -17.20
C GLY A 255 -6.15 9.04 -17.70
N TYR A 256 -5.47 10.02 -17.11
CA TYR A 256 -4.05 10.29 -17.41
C TYR A 256 -3.15 9.09 -17.07
N GLN A 257 -3.29 8.51 -15.87
CA GLN A 257 -2.53 7.34 -15.43
C GLN A 257 -2.70 6.18 -16.42
N MET A 258 -3.94 5.90 -16.82
CA MET A 258 -4.26 4.80 -17.71
C MET A 258 -3.80 5.07 -19.15
N ASN A 259 -3.91 6.30 -19.64
CA ASN A 259 -3.40 6.71 -20.96
C ASN A 259 -1.87 6.58 -21.07
N GLU A 260 -1.13 6.90 -20.00
CA GLU A 260 0.31 6.65 -19.95
C GLU A 260 0.64 5.16 -20.08
N LEU A 261 -0.07 4.28 -19.37
CA LEU A 261 0.12 2.82 -19.45
C LEU A 261 -0.21 2.30 -20.84
N ALA A 262 -1.30 2.75 -21.45
CA ALA A 262 -1.68 2.37 -22.81
C ALA A 262 -0.61 2.78 -23.83
N ARG A 263 -0.10 4.02 -23.73
CA ARG A 263 1.00 4.51 -24.57
C ARG A 263 2.29 3.72 -24.34
N MET A 264 2.57 3.30 -23.11
CA MET A 264 3.71 2.43 -22.85
C MET A 264 3.53 1.09 -23.54
N LYS A 265 2.37 0.45 -23.40
CA LYS A 265 2.07 -0.85 -23.99
C LYS A 265 2.12 -0.84 -25.52
N SER A 266 1.79 0.28 -26.16
CA SER A 266 1.87 0.41 -27.63
C SER A 266 3.30 0.44 -28.18
N TYR A 267 4.32 0.69 -27.36
CA TYR A 267 5.70 0.62 -27.84
C TYR A 267 6.15 -0.83 -27.99
N SER A 268 6.69 -1.18 -29.17
CA SER A 268 7.17 -2.54 -29.49
C SER A 268 8.07 -3.14 -28.42
N ARG A 269 9.01 -2.36 -27.88
CA ARG A 269 9.92 -2.77 -26.79
C ARG A 269 9.26 -3.18 -25.48
N TYR A 270 7.99 -2.83 -25.26
CA TYR A 270 7.24 -3.11 -24.04
C TYR A 270 6.09 -4.09 -24.25
N LYS A 271 5.68 -4.33 -25.49
CA LYS A 271 4.51 -5.15 -25.85
C LYS A 271 4.50 -6.51 -25.15
N ASP A 272 5.64 -7.18 -25.09
CA ASP A 272 5.74 -8.54 -24.56
C ASP A 272 6.20 -8.60 -23.09
N ILE A 273 6.48 -7.45 -22.46
CA ILE A 273 6.95 -7.39 -21.08
C ILE A 273 6.06 -6.55 -20.16
N LEU A 274 5.02 -5.90 -20.70
CA LEU A 274 4.12 -5.02 -19.97
C LEU A 274 2.68 -5.54 -20.03
N TYR A 275 2.20 -6.04 -18.88
CA TYR A 275 0.87 -6.60 -18.69
C TYR A 275 0.07 -5.70 -17.74
N PRO A 276 -0.40 -4.51 -18.19
CA PRO A 276 -1.12 -3.60 -17.33
C PRO A 276 -2.53 -4.10 -17.05
N PHE A 277 -2.98 -3.92 -15.83
CA PHE A 277 -4.35 -4.18 -15.38
C PHE A 277 -5.13 -2.86 -15.34
N ILE A 278 -6.44 -2.94 -15.14
CA ILE A 278 -7.32 -1.78 -14.88
C ILE A 278 -7.69 -1.77 -13.41
N CYS A 279 -7.52 -0.65 -12.71
CA CYS A 279 -8.04 -0.51 -11.36
C CYS A 279 -9.57 -0.28 -11.42
N VAL A 280 -10.32 -1.11 -10.70
CA VAL A 280 -11.77 -1.07 -10.63
C VAL A 280 -12.18 -0.64 -9.23
N ASP A 281 -12.99 0.41 -9.15
CA ASP A 281 -13.70 0.82 -7.95
C ASP A 281 -15.19 0.93 -8.33
N PRO A 282 -16.11 0.28 -7.60
CA PRO A 282 -17.54 0.26 -7.96
C PRO A 282 -18.17 1.67 -8.02
N ARG A 283 -17.52 2.67 -7.40
CA ARG A 283 -18.01 4.06 -7.39
C ARG A 283 -17.58 4.85 -8.62
N ARG A 284 -16.72 4.31 -9.49
CA ARG A 284 -16.29 4.99 -10.70
C ARG A 284 -17.31 4.79 -11.83
N THR A 285 -17.99 5.87 -12.19
CA THR A 285 -18.97 5.87 -13.29
C THR A 285 -18.43 6.39 -14.61
N ARG A 286 -17.39 7.24 -14.59
CA ARG A 286 -16.77 7.84 -15.77
C ARG A 286 -15.26 8.00 -15.63
N VAL A 287 -14.59 8.06 -16.78
CA VAL A 287 -13.20 8.50 -16.94
C VAL A 287 -13.18 9.49 -18.10
N ASP A 288 -12.77 10.72 -17.82
CA ASP A 288 -12.98 11.86 -18.71
C ASP A 288 -14.47 11.93 -19.11
N GLU A 289 -14.76 11.96 -20.41
CA GLU A 289 -16.13 11.95 -20.96
C GLU A 289 -16.67 10.53 -21.20
N LYS A 290 -15.86 9.48 -21.03
CA LYS A 290 -16.23 8.09 -21.33
C LYS A 290 -16.92 7.45 -20.11
N VAL A 291 -17.99 6.69 -20.36
CA VAL A 291 -18.60 5.82 -19.33
C VAL A 291 -17.59 4.76 -18.92
N PHE A 292 -17.44 4.53 -17.62
CA PHE A 292 -16.41 3.63 -17.10
C PHE A 292 -16.70 2.18 -17.50
N PHE A 293 -17.89 1.70 -17.17
CA PHE A 293 -18.34 0.35 -17.46
C PHE A 293 -19.79 0.43 -17.95
N ALA A 294 -20.04 -0.08 -19.15
CA ALA A 294 -21.36 -0.23 -19.75
C ALA A 294 -21.38 -1.56 -20.49
N TYR A 295 -22.52 -2.23 -20.43
CA TYR A 295 -22.70 -3.55 -21.01
C TYR A 295 -24.17 -3.78 -21.34
N GLN A 296 -24.38 -4.78 -22.21
CA GLN A 296 -25.68 -5.36 -22.50
C GLN A 296 -25.64 -6.86 -22.23
N LEU A 297 -26.82 -7.44 -22.08
CA LEU A 297 -27.00 -8.88 -21.86
C LEU A 297 -27.39 -9.55 -23.18
N GLU A 298 -26.55 -10.47 -23.65
CA GLU A 298 -26.80 -11.29 -24.84
C GLU A 298 -26.63 -12.76 -24.47
N ASP A 299 -27.68 -13.58 -24.64
CA ASP A 299 -27.69 -15.02 -24.36
C ASP A 299 -27.12 -15.41 -22.98
N GLY A 300 -27.46 -14.63 -21.94
CA GLY A 300 -26.99 -14.87 -20.56
C GLY A 300 -25.51 -14.54 -20.33
N LYS A 301 -24.89 -13.80 -21.26
CA LYS A 301 -23.51 -13.30 -21.17
C LYS A 301 -23.50 -11.77 -21.13
N VAL A 302 -22.43 -11.24 -20.56
CA VAL A 302 -22.15 -9.81 -20.53
C VAL A 302 -21.36 -9.45 -21.79
N VAL A 303 -21.90 -8.56 -22.62
CA VAL A 303 -21.23 -8.01 -23.79
C VAL A 303 -20.96 -6.53 -23.55
N LEU A 304 -19.72 -6.10 -23.74
CA LEU A 304 -19.34 -4.72 -23.42
C LEU A 304 -19.82 -3.73 -24.50
N ASP A 305 -20.49 -2.68 -24.04
CA ASP A 305 -20.82 -1.50 -24.86
C ASP A 305 -19.60 -0.59 -25.01
N ASP A 306 -19.77 0.51 -25.75
CA ASP A 306 -18.75 1.54 -25.90
C ASP A 306 -18.40 2.22 -24.55
N CYS A 307 -17.43 1.64 -23.83
CA CYS A 307 -17.04 2.05 -22.48
C CYS A 307 -15.52 1.95 -22.26
N PHE A 308 -15.05 2.58 -21.19
CA PHE A 308 -13.63 2.60 -20.84
C PHE A 308 -13.06 1.18 -20.64
N ILE A 309 -13.81 0.28 -20.00
CA ILE A 309 -13.36 -1.11 -19.80
C ILE A 309 -13.11 -1.80 -21.15
N LYS A 310 -14.03 -1.64 -22.12
CA LYS A 310 -13.90 -2.21 -23.48
C LYS A 310 -12.65 -1.70 -24.19
N ASP A 311 -12.46 -0.37 -24.23
CA ASP A 311 -11.30 0.27 -24.86
C ASP A 311 -9.98 -0.31 -24.33
N TYR A 312 -9.92 -0.61 -23.03
CA TYR A 312 -8.68 -1.06 -22.40
C TYR A 312 -8.48 -2.57 -22.46
N ILE A 313 -9.50 -3.38 -22.20
CA ILE A 313 -9.41 -4.84 -22.23
C ILE A 313 -9.38 -5.36 -23.67
N GLU A 314 -10.34 -4.97 -24.51
CA GLU A 314 -10.53 -5.56 -25.84
C GLU A 314 -9.61 -4.91 -26.89
N GLU A 315 -9.48 -3.59 -26.89
CA GLU A 315 -8.70 -2.90 -27.92
C GLU A 315 -7.22 -2.77 -27.53
N LYS A 316 -6.93 -2.20 -26.36
CA LYS A 316 -5.56 -2.00 -25.87
C LYS A 316 -4.93 -3.25 -25.25
N LYS A 317 -5.69 -4.35 -25.18
CA LYS A 317 -5.23 -5.67 -24.69
C LYS A 317 -4.69 -5.65 -23.27
N PHE A 318 -5.28 -4.87 -22.36
CA PHE A 318 -4.95 -4.92 -20.93
C PHE A 318 -5.27 -6.32 -20.38
N SER A 319 -4.50 -6.74 -19.38
CA SER A 319 -4.36 -8.15 -19.04
C SER A 319 -5.21 -8.61 -17.86
N GLY A 320 -5.96 -7.71 -17.22
CA GLY A 320 -6.74 -8.05 -16.04
C GLY A 320 -7.31 -6.85 -15.28
N PHE A 321 -7.93 -7.14 -14.14
CA PHE A 321 -8.53 -6.15 -13.24
C PHE A 321 -7.81 -6.14 -11.89
N LYS A 322 -7.67 -4.95 -11.28
CA LYS A 322 -7.16 -4.76 -9.93
C LYS A 322 -8.26 -4.14 -9.07
N ILE A 323 -8.53 -4.74 -7.91
CA ILE A 323 -9.39 -4.15 -6.89
C ILE A 323 -8.63 -3.89 -5.61
N TYR A 324 -9.17 -2.94 -4.84
CA TYR A 324 -8.63 -2.50 -3.56
C TYR A 324 -9.76 -2.29 -2.54
N PRO A 325 -10.40 -3.39 -2.06
CA PRO A 325 -11.49 -3.33 -1.07
C PRO A 325 -11.24 -2.46 0.17
N PRO A 326 -10.01 -2.33 0.73
CA PRO A 326 -9.78 -1.42 1.86
C PRO A 326 -10.12 0.06 1.59
N LEU A 327 -10.40 0.46 0.34
CA LEU A 327 -10.97 1.77 0.00
C LEU A 327 -12.47 1.91 0.34
N GLY A 328 -13.08 0.90 0.95
CA GLY A 328 -14.42 0.98 1.54
C GLY A 328 -15.53 0.42 0.65
N TYR A 329 -15.32 -0.77 0.10
CA TYR A 329 -16.33 -1.54 -0.65
C TYR A 329 -16.03 -3.03 -0.55
N TYR A 330 -17.05 -3.88 -0.71
CA TYR A 330 -16.87 -5.35 -0.72
C TYR A 330 -16.54 -5.84 -2.15
N PRO A 331 -15.79 -6.94 -2.31
CA PRO A 331 -15.52 -7.52 -3.62
C PRO A 331 -16.79 -8.05 -4.32
N PHE A 332 -17.84 -8.32 -3.55
CA PHE A 332 -19.18 -8.73 -4.01
C PHE A 332 -20.18 -7.56 -4.08
N ASP A 333 -19.70 -6.32 -4.12
CA ASP A 333 -20.57 -5.17 -4.39
C ASP A 333 -21.33 -5.38 -5.71
N GLU A 334 -22.62 -5.05 -5.70
CA GLU A 334 -23.55 -5.30 -6.80
C GLU A 334 -23.02 -4.77 -8.13
N ALA A 335 -22.42 -3.57 -8.12
CA ALA A 335 -21.90 -2.91 -9.32
C ALA A 335 -20.71 -3.65 -9.96
N LEU A 336 -20.08 -4.59 -9.24
CA LEU A 336 -18.95 -5.38 -9.74
C LEU A 336 -19.39 -6.72 -10.36
N LEU A 337 -20.56 -7.24 -9.99
CA LEU A 337 -20.98 -8.58 -10.38
C LEU A 337 -21.07 -8.81 -11.90
N PRO A 338 -21.58 -7.87 -12.72
CA PRO A 338 -21.57 -8.05 -14.17
C PRO A 338 -20.15 -8.09 -14.73
N LEU A 339 -19.23 -7.28 -14.19
CA LEU A 339 -17.84 -7.28 -14.60
C LEU A 339 -17.13 -8.58 -14.21
N TRP A 340 -17.45 -9.16 -13.04
CA TRP A 340 -16.96 -10.48 -12.63
C TRP A 340 -17.49 -11.60 -13.49
N LYS A 341 -18.76 -11.53 -13.90
CA LYS A 341 -19.31 -12.46 -14.88
C LYS A 341 -18.56 -12.38 -16.21
N TYR A 342 -18.37 -11.18 -16.75
CA TYR A 342 -17.55 -10.95 -17.94
C TYR A 342 -16.13 -11.50 -17.77
N ALA A 343 -15.48 -11.24 -16.64
CA ALA A 343 -14.13 -11.70 -16.36
C ALA A 343 -14.04 -13.23 -16.27
N ALA A 344 -15.00 -13.88 -15.61
CA ALA A 344 -15.06 -15.33 -15.47
C ALA A 344 -15.26 -16.02 -16.83
N ASP A 345 -16.24 -15.55 -17.61
CA ASP A 345 -16.56 -16.09 -18.95
C ASP A 345 -15.39 -15.94 -19.93
N ASN A 346 -14.60 -14.87 -19.80
CA ASN A 346 -13.45 -14.57 -20.67
C ASN A 346 -12.09 -14.95 -20.06
N GLN A 347 -12.06 -15.62 -18.91
CA GLN A 347 -10.84 -16.05 -18.21
C GLN A 347 -9.86 -14.91 -17.91
N ILE A 348 -10.39 -13.72 -17.60
CA ILE A 348 -9.62 -12.51 -17.29
C ILE A 348 -9.28 -12.51 -15.79
N PRO A 349 -7.99 -12.40 -15.41
CA PRO A 349 -7.58 -12.44 -14.02
C PRO A 349 -7.93 -11.15 -13.26
N ILE A 350 -8.24 -11.33 -11.98
CA ILE A 350 -8.45 -10.28 -10.99
C ILE A 350 -7.34 -10.38 -9.96
N MET A 351 -6.74 -9.24 -9.63
CA MET A 351 -5.82 -9.08 -8.52
C MET A 351 -6.56 -8.31 -7.43
N THR A 352 -6.61 -8.82 -6.20
CA THR A 352 -7.07 -8.06 -5.04
C THR A 352 -5.91 -7.71 -4.12
N HIS A 353 -5.96 -6.56 -3.47
CA HIS A 353 -5.14 -6.34 -2.28
C HIS A 353 -5.71 -7.14 -1.11
N ALA A 354 -4.90 -7.97 -0.46
CA ALA A 354 -5.33 -8.89 0.59
C ALA A 354 -4.36 -8.91 1.79
N CYS A 355 -4.03 -7.74 2.34
CA CYS A 355 -3.31 -7.63 3.61
C CYS A 355 -3.72 -6.36 4.37
N ARG A 356 -3.28 -6.24 5.62
CA ARG A 356 -3.49 -5.02 6.42
C ARG A 356 -2.53 -3.92 5.98
N GLY A 357 -2.99 -3.10 5.04
CA GLY A 357 -2.19 -2.06 4.41
C GLY A 357 -2.20 -0.69 5.08
N VAL A 358 -1.34 0.20 4.58
CA VAL A 358 -1.29 1.62 5.00
C VAL A 358 -2.21 2.52 4.18
N ILE A 359 -2.67 2.07 3.02
CA ILE A 359 -3.63 2.74 2.14
C ILE A 359 -5.00 2.12 2.41
N TYR A 360 -5.96 2.96 2.81
CA TYR A 360 -7.31 2.54 3.17
C TYR A 360 -8.24 3.76 3.24
N TYR A 361 -9.54 3.53 3.31
CA TYR A 361 -10.57 4.57 3.39
C TYR A 361 -10.37 5.51 4.59
N ARG A 362 -10.36 6.82 4.33
CA ARG A 362 -10.14 7.92 5.29
C ARG A 362 -11.41 8.64 5.71
N GLY A 363 -12.56 8.30 5.13
CA GLY A 363 -13.85 8.88 5.52
C GLY A 363 -14.42 8.28 6.80
N LYS A 364 -15.58 8.76 7.25
CA LYS A 364 -16.25 8.18 8.43
C LYS A 364 -16.82 6.80 8.09
N LYS A 365 -16.81 5.89 9.07
CA LYS A 365 -17.51 4.61 8.94
C LYS A 365 -19.00 4.88 8.70
N LYS A 366 -19.58 4.22 7.71
CA LYS A 366 -21.02 4.34 7.40
C LYS A 366 -21.83 3.36 8.24
N LYS A 367 -23.13 3.64 8.45
CA LYS A 367 -24.00 2.82 9.32
C LYS A 367 -24.19 1.40 8.78
N GLU A 368 -24.29 1.26 7.45
CA GLU A 368 -24.38 -0.03 6.78
C GLU A 368 -23.12 -0.90 6.96
N TRP A 369 -22.00 -0.33 7.41
CA TRP A 369 -20.75 -1.07 7.68
C TRP A 369 -20.67 -1.62 9.11
N ASP A 370 -21.72 -1.45 9.92
CA ASP A 370 -21.77 -2.04 11.28
C ASP A 370 -22.13 -3.53 11.27
N SER A 371 -22.48 -4.08 10.11
CA SER A 371 -22.73 -5.51 9.94
C SER A 371 -22.33 -6.02 8.55
N HIS A 372 -21.94 -7.29 8.48
CA HIS A 372 -21.66 -7.94 7.21
C HIS A 372 -22.96 -8.16 6.38
N PRO A 373 -22.99 -7.87 5.07
CA PRO A 373 -24.21 -7.98 4.25
C PRO A 373 -24.77 -9.41 4.08
N VAL A 374 -23.86 -10.40 4.09
CA VAL A 374 -24.18 -11.82 3.84
C VAL A 374 -24.10 -12.69 5.11
N PHE A 375 -22.98 -12.64 5.84
CA PHE A 375 -22.73 -13.52 6.98
C PHE A 375 -23.57 -13.18 8.20
N LEU A 376 -23.91 -14.24 8.93
CA LEU A 376 -24.74 -14.20 10.11
C LEU A 376 -23.92 -14.63 11.32
N GLU A 377 -24.28 -14.11 12.49
CA GLU A 377 -23.75 -14.53 13.77
C GLU A 377 -24.86 -15.03 14.70
N SER A 378 -24.48 -15.94 15.58
CA SER A 378 -25.36 -16.50 16.60
C SER A 378 -25.78 -15.44 17.62
N ARG A 379 -27.04 -15.51 18.04
CA ARG A 379 -27.68 -14.65 19.04
C ARG A 379 -28.29 -15.52 20.14
N ARG A 380 -28.71 -14.88 21.24
CA ARG A 380 -29.38 -15.57 22.35
C ARG A 380 -30.59 -16.36 21.84
N LYS A 381 -30.85 -17.52 22.45
CA LYS A 381 -31.96 -18.44 22.15
C LYS A 381 -31.92 -19.05 20.73
N GLY A 382 -30.72 -19.32 20.20
CA GLY A 382 -30.55 -20.02 18.92
C GLY A 382 -30.96 -19.21 17.68
N ARG A 383 -31.17 -17.89 17.83
CA ARG A 383 -31.48 -16.99 16.72
C ARG A 383 -30.19 -16.59 16.01
N TYR A 384 -30.30 -16.20 14.74
CA TYR A 384 -29.19 -15.65 13.97
C TYR A 384 -29.55 -14.24 13.48
N GLY A 385 -28.56 -13.37 13.37
CA GLY A 385 -28.70 -12.05 12.78
C GLY A 385 -27.42 -11.64 12.04
N PRO A 386 -27.39 -10.50 11.34
CA PRO A 386 -26.19 -10.05 10.64
C PRO A 386 -24.96 -10.04 11.55
N LEU A 387 -23.84 -10.55 11.03
CA LEU A 387 -22.54 -10.55 11.72
C LEU A 387 -22.14 -9.11 12.05
N ARG A 388 -21.94 -8.80 13.34
CA ARG A 388 -21.60 -7.44 13.77
C ARG A 388 -20.12 -7.15 13.51
N LEU A 389 -19.85 -5.98 12.94
CA LEU A 389 -18.52 -5.48 12.63
C LEU A 389 -18.20 -4.31 13.56
N MET A 390 -17.56 -4.61 14.68
CA MET A 390 -17.47 -3.70 15.83
C MET A 390 -16.33 -2.68 15.74
N GLU A 391 -15.45 -2.80 14.74
CA GLU A 391 -14.32 -1.91 14.55
C GLU A 391 -14.82 -0.49 14.22
N THR A 392 -14.21 0.51 14.87
CA THR A 392 -14.60 1.92 14.72
C THR A 392 -13.54 2.76 14.02
N ARG A 393 -12.26 2.43 14.19
CA ARG A 393 -11.14 3.17 13.59
C ARG A 393 -10.99 2.80 12.11
N ASN A 394 -10.68 3.79 11.27
CA ASN A 394 -10.45 3.61 9.83
C ASN A 394 -9.57 2.42 9.49
N ASN A 395 -8.37 2.37 10.06
CA ASN A 395 -7.38 1.32 9.82
C ASN A 395 -7.73 -0.06 10.40
N LYS A 396 -8.94 -0.21 10.97
CA LYS A 396 -9.44 -1.45 11.56
C LYS A 396 -10.71 -1.90 10.86
N PHE A 397 -11.71 -1.03 10.73
CA PHE A 397 -12.93 -1.42 10.02
C PHE A 397 -12.70 -1.66 8.53
N THR A 398 -11.65 -1.08 7.94
CA THR A 398 -11.33 -1.36 6.53
C THR A 398 -10.82 -2.78 6.30
N ASP A 399 -10.31 -3.44 7.34
CA ASP A 399 -9.89 -4.84 7.27
C ASP A 399 -11.09 -5.76 6.98
N ASN A 400 -12.31 -5.35 7.36
CA ASN A 400 -13.54 -6.07 7.06
C ASN A 400 -13.84 -6.17 5.57
N PHE A 401 -13.41 -5.18 4.75
CA PHE A 401 -13.56 -5.25 3.29
C PHE A 401 -12.50 -6.14 2.64
N THR A 402 -11.30 -6.15 3.22
CA THR A 402 -10.15 -6.92 2.73
C THR A 402 -10.21 -8.40 3.12
N HIS A 403 -11.02 -8.73 4.14
CA HIS A 403 -11.10 -10.08 4.71
C HIS A 403 -11.29 -11.16 3.63
N PRO A 404 -10.42 -12.20 3.54
CA PRO A 404 -10.47 -13.17 2.44
C PRO A 404 -11.79 -13.95 2.32
N LEU A 405 -12.49 -14.20 3.43
CA LEU A 405 -13.81 -14.83 3.39
C LEU A 405 -14.84 -14.08 2.54
N ASN A 406 -14.67 -12.77 2.31
CA ASN A 406 -15.57 -12.04 1.41
C ASN A 406 -15.63 -12.65 0.01
N TYR A 407 -14.56 -13.29 -0.45
CA TYR A 407 -14.50 -13.93 -1.78
C TYR A 407 -15.30 -15.24 -1.83
N LEU A 408 -15.61 -15.85 -0.69
CA LEU A 408 -16.55 -16.97 -0.66
C LEU A 408 -17.94 -16.53 -1.12
N CYS A 409 -18.32 -15.25 -0.93
CA CYS A 409 -19.56 -14.70 -1.48
C CYS A 409 -19.57 -14.55 -3.01
N LEU A 410 -18.43 -14.77 -3.67
CA LEU A 410 -18.30 -14.85 -5.12
C LEU A 410 -18.18 -16.30 -5.59
N LEU A 411 -17.31 -17.07 -4.93
CA LEU A 411 -16.89 -18.39 -5.38
C LEU A 411 -17.89 -19.51 -5.02
N ASP A 412 -18.59 -19.38 -3.89
CA ASP A 412 -19.59 -20.34 -3.45
C ASP A 412 -20.98 -19.97 -3.95
N GLU A 413 -21.65 -20.89 -4.65
CA GLU A 413 -22.97 -20.64 -5.24
C GLU A 413 -24.02 -20.28 -4.18
N VAL A 414 -24.00 -20.91 -3.00
CA VAL A 414 -25.01 -20.68 -1.97
C VAL A 414 -24.88 -19.27 -1.40
N LEU A 415 -23.66 -18.77 -1.22
CA LEU A 415 -23.42 -17.42 -0.75
C LEU A 415 -23.62 -16.38 -1.86
N LEU A 416 -23.17 -16.63 -3.08
CA LEU A 416 -23.41 -15.75 -4.23
C LEU A 416 -24.91 -15.59 -4.48
N ARG A 417 -25.69 -16.66 -4.38
CA ARG A 417 -27.15 -16.62 -4.50
C ARG A 417 -27.81 -15.71 -3.46
N LYS A 418 -27.28 -15.64 -2.23
CA LYS A 418 -27.75 -14.69 -1.21
C LYS A 418 -27.40 -13.24 -1.55
N VAL A 419 -26.28 -13.01 -2.23
CA VAL A 419 -25.91 -11.68 -2.75
C VAL A 419 -26.86 -11.28 -3.87
N VAL A 420 -27.00 -12.13 -4.90
CA VAL A 420 -27.86 -11.88 -6.08
C VAL A 420 -29.34 -11.76 -5.69
N GLY A 421 -29.82 -12.56 -4.73
CA GLY A 421 -31.21 -12.50 -4.28
C GLY A 421 -31.62 -11.14 -3.68
N LYS A 422 -30.63 -10.34 -3.24
CA LYS A 422 -30.82 -8.97 -2.73
C LYS A 422 -30.48 -7.87 -3.75
N ALA A 423 -30.00 -8.25 -4.93
CA ALA A 423 -29.60 -7.34 -6.00
C ALA A 423 -30.78 -6.91 -6.88
N SER A 424 -30.50 -6.05 -7.85
CA SER A 424 -31.42 -5.63 -8.91
C SER A 424 -31.95 -6.81 -9.75
N GLU A 425 -33.11 -6.60 -10.37
CA GLU A 425 -33.72 -7.61 -11.26
C GLU A 425 -32.83 -7.95 -12.46
N GLU A 426 -32.09 -6.98 -13.00
CA GLU A 426 -31.13 -7.20 -14.08
C GLU A 426 -30.08 -8.26 -13.69
N LEU A 427 -29.56 -8.17 -12.46
CA LEU A 427 -28.60 -9.15 -11.95
C LEU A 427 -29.22 -10.51 -11.65
N LYS A 428 -30.47 -10.53 -11.14
CA LYS A 428 -31.19 -11.79 -10.98
C LYS A 428 -31.36 -12.49 -12.32
N VAL A 429 -31.69 -11.75 -13.38
CA VAL A 429 -31.75 -12.29 -14.75
C VAL A 429 -30.37 -12.79 -15.22
N LEU A 430 -29.32 -11.99 -15.03
CA LEU A 430 -27.96 -12.33 -15.46
C LEU A 430 -27.47 -13.68 -14.87
N PHE A 431 -27.74 -13.92 -13.59
CA PHE A 431 -27.34 -15.17 -12.92
C PHE A 431 -28.41 -16.27 -12.99
N GLY A 432 -29.59 -15.98 -13.55
CA GLY A 432 -30.72 -16.91 -13.57
C GLY A 432 -31.23 -17.26 -12.17
N TYR A 433 -31.26 -16.27 -11.28
CA TYR A 433 -31.80 -16.39 -9.93
C TYR A 433 -33.33 -16.58 -9.98
N LYS A 434 -33.84 -17.54 -9.19
CA LYS A 434 -35.27 -17.80 -9.05
C LYS A 434 -35.72 -17.54 -7.60
N ASP A 435 -35.05 -18.18 -6.66
CA ASP A 435 -35.31 -18.07 -5.23
C ASP A 435 -34.08 -18.51 -4.41
N GLU A 436 -34.12 -18.39 -3.09
CA GLU A 436 -32.98 -18.71 -2.21
C GLU A 436 -32.67 -20.22 -2.09
N LYS A 437 -33.56 -21.10 -2.56
CA LYS A 437 -33.45 -22.56 -2.42
C LYS A 437 -33.05 -23.24 -3.73
N THR A 438 -33.37 -22.64 -4.86
CA THR A 438 -33.05 -23.13 -6.21
C THR A 438 -31.65 -22.68 -6.63
N LYS A 439 -30.82 -23.61 -7.13
CA LYS A 439 -29.48 -23.29 -7.63
C LYS A 439 -29.58 -22.32 -8.82
N MET A 440 -28.72 -21.31 -8.86
CA MET A 440 -28.66 -20.35 -9.98
C MET A 440 -28.19 -21.02 -11.28
N ALA A 441 -28.63 -20.47 -12.42
CA ALA A 441 -28.25 -20.99 -13.74
C ALA A 441 -26.77 -20.69 -14.08
N SER A 442 -26.22 -19.63 -13.50
CA SER A 442 -24.81 -19.28 -13.63
C SER A 442 -24.21 -18.85 -12.29
N ASP A 443 -22.92 -19.09 -12.12
CA ASP A 443 -22.16 -18.75 -10.92
C ASP A 443 -20.78 -18.16 -11.27
N LEU A 444 -19.96 -17.87 -10.27
CA LEU A 444 -18.61 -17.31 -10.42
C LEU A 444 -17.53 -18.24 -9.84
N CYS A 445 -17.79 -19.55 -9.73
CA CYS A 445 -16.82 -20.48 -9.11
C CYS A 445 -15.49 -20.58 -9.89
N HIS A 446 -15.52 -20.25 -11.18
CA HIS A 446 -14.38 -20.28 -12.10
C HIS A 446 -13.70 -18.92 -12.27
N LEU A 447 -14.01 -17.94 -11.42
CA LEU A 447 -13.37 -16.62 -11.41
C LEU A 447 -11.88 -16.74 -11.08
N LYS A 448 -11.01 -16.12 -11.90
CA LYS A 448 -9.57 -16.04 -11.64
C LYS A 448 -9.26 -14.92 -10.65
N VAL A 449 -8.99 -15.25 -9.38
CA VAL A 449 -8.71 -14.26 -8.34
C VAL A 449 -7.34 -14.53 -7.71
N CYS A 450 -6.50 -13.51 -7.63
CA CYS A 450 -5.24 -13.55 -6.90
C CYS A 450 -5.31 -12.68 -5.64
N PHE A 451 -5.07 -13.29 -4.48
CA PHE A 451 -4.90 -12.62 -3.19
C PHE A 451 -3.49 -12.02 -3.08
N GLY A 452 -3.39 -10.71 -3.30
CA GLY A 452 -2.12 -10.00 -3.20
C GLY A 452 -1.58 -9.99 -1.78
N HIS A 453 -0.29 -10.28 -1.66
CA HIS A 453 0.46 -10.40 -0.40
C HIS A 453 0.06 -11.57 0.50
N PHE A 454 -0.77 -12.51 0.01
CA PHE A 454 -1.09 -13.76 0.69
C PHE A 454 -1.52 -13.59 2.17
N GLY A 455 -2.30 -12.56 2.49
CA GLY A 455 -2.76 -12.27 3.85
C GLY A 455 -1.91 -11.27 4.63
N GLY A 456 -0.64 -11.07 4.25
CA GLY A 456 0.33 -10.26 5.00
C GLY A 456 1.20 -11.10 5.95
N ASP A 457 2.36 -10.56 6.32
CA ASP A 457 3.33 -11.24 7.18
C ASP A 457 2.81 -11.45 8.61
N ASP A 458 1.95 -10.54 9.07
CA ASP A 458 1.27 -10.64 10.37
C ASP A 458 0.33 -11.85 10.46
N GLU A 459 -0.36 -12.23 9.37
CA GLU A 459 -1.28 -13.36 9.37
C GLU A 459 -0.56 -14.72 9.25
N TRP A 460 0.59 -14.76 8.59
CA TRP A 460 1.46 -15.95 8.60
C TRP A 460 2.08 -16.18 9.98
N ALA A 461 2.51 -15.12 10.66
CA ALA A 461 2.97 -15.22 12.05
C ALA A 461 1.83 -15.69 12.97
N ARG A 462 0.62 -15.16 12.78
CA ARG A 462 -0.57 -15.58 13.53
C ARG A 462 -0.90 -17.06 13.34
N TYR A 463 -0.69 -17.63 12.14
CA TYR A 463 -0.87 -19.07 11.92
C TYR A 463 0.04 -19.90 12.84
N PHE A 464 1.32 -19.52 12.98
CA PHE A 464 2.24 -20.18 13.91
C PHE A 464 1.82 -20.04 15.37
N ASP A 465 1.31 -18.87 15.77
CA ASP A 465 0.84 -18.64 17.14
C ASP A 465 -0.49 -19.36 17.45
N SER A 466 -1.23 -19.79 16.42
CA SER A 466 -2.59 -20.34 16.52
C SER A 466 -2.60 -21.85 16.82
N ASP A 467 -1.61 -22.32 17.57
CA ASP A 467 -1.43 -23.72 17.94
C ASP A 467 -2.66 -24.37 18.55
N ARG A 468 -3.58 -23.62 19.19
CA ARG A 468 -4.80 -24.12 19.84
C ARG A 468 -6.09 -23.85 19.07
N ASP A 469 -6.03 -23.12 17.95
CA ASP A 469 -7.21 -22.80 17.16
C ASP A 469 -7.71 -24.03 16.38
N GLN A 470 -9.02 -24.26 16.42
CA GLN A 470 -9.62 -25.47 15.84
C GLN A 470 -9.58 -25.48 14.31
N TYR A 471 -9.61 -24.31 13.67
CA TYR A 471 -9.71 -24.17 12.23
C TYR A 471 -8.33 -24.09 11.57
N SER A 472 -7.40 -23.36 12.16
CA SER A 472 -6.01 -23.24 11.67
C SER A 472 -5.34 -24.61 11.56
N ARG A 473 -5.55 -25.48 12.54
CA ARG A 473 -5.08 -26.89 12.54
C ARG A 473 -5.65 -27.74 11.40
N GLN A 474 -6.76 -27.36 10.76
CA GLN A 474 -7.34 -28.14 9.66
C GLN A 474 -6.43 -28.15 8.44
N LEU A 475 -5.64 -27.10 8.22
CA LEU A 475 -4.68 -27.09 7.12
C LEU A 475 -3.62 -28.20 7.25
N VAL A 476 -3.29 -28.58 8.49
CA VAL A 476 -2.40 -29.72 8.79
C VAL A 476 -3.17 -31.06 8.71
N LYS A 477 -4.40 -31.12 9.23
CA LYS A 477 -5.19 -32.37 9.26
C LYS A 477 -5.76 -32.77 7.89
N GLN A 478 -6.07 -31.80 7.05
CA GLN A 478 -6.72 -31.94 5.75
C GLN A 478 -5.93 -31.15 4.69
N PRO A 479 -4.68 -31.53 4.39
CA PRO A 479 -3.77 -30.73 3.56
C PRO A 479 -4.23 -30.54 2.11
N ASN A 480 -5.23 -31.31 1.65
CA ASN A 480 -5.74 -31.25 0.27
C ASN A 480 -7.08 -30.50 0.14
N GLU A 481 -7.68 -30.09 1.27
CA GLU A 481 -9.01 -29.47 1.35
C GLU A 481 -9.03 -28.20 2.22
N GLY A 482 -8.25 -28.17 3.30
CA GLY A 482 -8.19 -27.05 4.25
C GLY A 482 -9.41 -27.00 5.16
N VAL A 483 -9.95 -25.80 5.39
CA VAL A 483 -11.13 -25.56 6.23
C VAL A 483 -12.39 -25.62 5.37
N ASP A 484 -13.29 -26.57 5.65
CA ASP A 484 -14.67 -26.45 5.15
C ASP A 484 -15.32 -25.21 5.78
N PHE A 485 -15.89 -24.30 4.99
CA PHE A 485 -16.43 -23.05 5.48
C PHE A 485 -17.89 -23.10 5.93
N LEU A 486 -18.69 -24.04 5.42
CA LEU A 486 -20.16 -24.00 5.48
C LEU A 486 -20.80 -25.22 6.15
N THR A 487 -20.15 -26.38 6.12
CA THR A 487 -20.69 -27.65 6.62
C THR A 487 -19.91 -28.16 7.83
N ASP A 488 -20.48 -29.10 8.56
CA ASP A 488 -19.78 -29.84 9.61
C ASP A 488 -19.09 -31.11 9.07
N ILE A 489 -18.47 -31.90 9.96
CA ILE A 489 -17.76 -33.14 9.57
C ILE A 489 -18.70 -34.18 8.96
N LYS A 490 -20.02 -34.05 9.17
CA LYS A 490 -21.06 -34.91 8.59
C LYS A 490 -21.68 -34.32 7.32
N GLY A 491 -21.16 -33.19 6.82
CA GLY A 491 -21.67 -32.49 5.64
C GLY A 491 -22.93 -31.65 5.89
N ALA A 492 -23.38 -31.51 7.14
CA ALA A 492 -24.58 -30.74 7.46
C ALA A 492 -24.25 -29.24 7.55
N SER A 493 -25.12 -28.39 7.01
CA SER A 493 -24.94 -26.92 7.07
C SER A 493 -24.85 -26.43 8.52
N LYS A 494 -23.80 -25.67 8.84
CA LYS A 494 -23.56 -25.14 10.19
C LYS A 494 -23.48 -23.61 10.18
N GLN A 495 -24.63 -22.97 10.33
CA GLN A 495 -24.79 -21.51 10.18
C GLN A 495 -23.85 -20.65 11.05
N GLY A 496 -23.51 -21.08 12.26
CA GLY A 496 -22.58 -20.35 13.14
C GLY A 496 -21.08 -20.54 12.83
N LYS A 497 -20.72 -21.44 11.90
CA LYS A 497 -19.31 -21.75 11.59
C LYS A 497 -18.59 -20.57 10.96
N ILE A 498 -19.23 -19.91 9.99
CA ILE A 498 -18.62 -18.79 9.25
C ILE A 498 -18.29 -17.60 10.14
N GLU A 499 -19.11 -17.33 11.17
CA GLU A 499 -18.82 -16.34 12.21
C GLU A 499 -17.53 -16.67 12.96
N GLN A 500 -17.36 -17.93 13.36
CA GLN A 500 -16.19 -18.35 14.12
C GLN A 500 -14.91 -18.23 13.29
N ILE A 501 -14.98 -18.66 12.02
CA ILE A 501 -13.84 -18.55 11.09
C ILE A 501 -13.48 -17.08 10.87
N TRP A 502 -14.48 -16.21 10.62
CA TRP A 502 -14.26 -14.77 10.46
C TRP A 502 -13.57 -14.13 11.67
N LYS A 503 -13.99 -14.48 12.89
CA LYS A 503 -13.50 -13.83 14.12
C LYS A 503 -12.15 -14.38 14.58
N HIS A 504 -11.87 -15.67 14.35
CA HIS A 504 -10.80 -16.37 15.06
C HIS A 504 -9.73 -17.00 14.17
N THR A 505 -10.03 -17.32 12.91
CA THR A 505 -9.06 -17.95 12.02
C THR A 505 -8.16 -16.91 11.35
N ASP A 506 -6.90 -17.26 11.15
CA ASP A 506 -5.94 -16.44 10.42
C ASP A 506 -6.25 -16.44 8.90
N TRP A 507 -5.86 -15.37 8.22
CA TRP A 507 -6.10 -15.17 6.80
C TRP A 507 -5.27 -16.12 5.93
N PHE A 508 -4.11 -16.58 6.42
CA PHE A 508 -3.29 -17.54 5.68
C PHE A 508 -4.03 -18.88 5.52
N THR A 509 -4.57 -19.44 6.60
CA THR A 509 -5.42 -20.64 6.60
C THR A 509 -6.61 -20.47 5.67
N ILE A 510 -7.30 -19.33 5.73
CA ILE A 510 -8.48 -19.07 4.89
C ILE A 510 -8.08 -19.04 3.41
N ILE A 511 -7.03 -18.29 3.04
CA ILE A 511 -6.59 -18.17 1.65
C ILE A 511 -6.10 -19.53 1.13
N CYS A 512 -5.30 -20.27 1.89
CA CYS A 512 -4.89 -21.63 1.52
C CYS A 512 -6.08 -22.55 1.29
N SER A 513 -7.11 -22.48 2.16
CA SER A 513 -8.32 -23.29 2.01
C SER A 513 -9.11 -22.91 0.75
N LEU A 514 -9.25 -21.61 0.44
CA LEU A 514 -9.85 -21.16 -0.83
C LEU A 514 -9.04 -21.63 -2.04
N MET A 515 -7.71 -21.54 -1.97
CA MET A 515 -6.80 -22.05 -3.01
C MET A 515 -6.82 -23.57 -3.14
N LEU A 516 -7.24 -24.34 -2.14
CA LEU A 516 -7.38 -25.81 -2.24
C LEU A 516 -8.73 -26.22 -2.84
N GLN A 517 -9.78 -25.44 -2.55
CA GLN A 517 -11.17 -25.75 -2.88
C GLN A 517 -11.61 -25.20 -4.25
N TYR A 518 -11.00 -24.11 -4.73
CA TYR A 518 -11.38 -23.45 -5.99
C TYR A 518 -10.20 -23.36 -6.94
N ASP A 519 -10.41 -23.78 -8.19
CA ASP A 519 -9.30 -24.03 -9.12
C ASP A 519 -8.56 -22.78 -9.59
N ASN A 520 -9.30 -21.67 -9.67
CA ASN A 520 -8.83 -20.40 -10.21
C ASN A 520 -8.49 -19.37 -9.11
N VAL A 521 -8.22 -19.83 -7.89
CA VAL A 521 -7.80 -18.97 -6.77
C VAL A 521 -6.30 -19.06 -6.57
N TYR A 522 -5.64 -17.91 -6.63
CA TYR A 522 -4.20 -17.73 -6.53
C TYR A 522 -3.86 -16.83 -5.34
N ALA A 523 -2.59 -16.82 -4.94
CA ALA A 523 -2.03 -15.80 -4.07
C ALA A 523 -0.62 -15.45 -4.52
N ASP A 524 -0.24 -14.18 -4.37
CA ASP A 524 1.14 -13.75 -4.65
C ASP A 524 1.89 -13.44 -3.36
N VAL A 525 3.18 -13.72 -3.37
CA VAL A 525 4.07 -13.57 -2.20
C VAL A 525 4.62 -12.15 -2.04
N SER A 526 4.16 -11.16 -2.82
CA SER A 526 4.68 -9.80 -2.68
C SER A 526 4.48 -9.25 -1.26
N PHE A 527 5.31 -8.29 -0.85
CA PHE A 527 5.36 -7.73 0.52
C PHE A 527 5.80 -8.69 1.64
N ILE A 528 5.45 -9.98 1.62
CA ILE A 528 5.79 -10.94 2.69
C ILE A 528 7.23 -11.51 2.57
N LEU A 529 7.87 -11.37 1.41
CA LEU A 529 9.23 -11.89 1.11
C LEU A 529 10.36 -11.37 2.00
N LYS A 530 10.13 -10.32 2.79
CA LYS A 530 11.15 -9.75 3.67
C LYS A 530 11.34 -10.53 4.98
N SER A 531 10.38 -11.38 5.33
CA SER A 531 10.29 -12.01 6.65
C SER A 531 10.89 -13.41 6.60
N VAL A 532 12.06 -13.59 7.19
CA VAL A 532 12.80 -14.86 7.20
C VAL A 532 11.97 -15.96 7.87
N GLU A 533 11.17 -15.59 8.86
CA GLU A 533 10.31 -16.49 9.64
C GLU A 533 9.23 -17.17 8.78
N ILE A 534 8.86 -16.56 7.65
CA ILE A 534 7.76 -16.99 6.78
C ILE A 534 8.25 -17.95 5.69
N GLN A 535 9.56 -17.99 5.42
CA GLN A 535 10.14 -18.79 4.32
C GLN A 535 9.98 -20.30 4.51
N ALA A 536 10.06 -20.78 5.75
CA ALA A 536 9.81 -22.19 6.06
C ALA A 536 8.38 -22.60 5.70
N LEU A 537 7.40 -21.76 6.03
CA LEU A 537 5.99 -21.99 5.70
C LEU A 537 5.75 -21.89 4.19
N LEU A 538 6.46 -21.00 3.49
CA LEU A 538 6.35 -20.88 2.03
C LEU A 538 6.85 -22.17 1.37
N ASN A 539 7.98 -22.73 1.82
CA ASN A 539 8.48 -24.02 1.35
C ASN A 539 7.48 -25.15 1.58
N GLN A 540 6.78 -25.16 2.73
CA GLN A 540 5.71 -26.12 2.99
C GLN A 540 4.53 -25.94 2.01
N VAL A 541 4.09 -24.71 1.75
CA VAL A 541 3.03 -24.41 0.77
C VAL A 541 3.44 -24.88 -0.63
N LEU A 542 4.69 -24.62 -1.03
CA LEU A 542 5.23 -25.01 -2.33
C LEU A 542 5.51 -26.51 -2.46
N SER A 543 5.43 -27.26 -1.36
CA SER A 543 5.53 -28.74 -1.35
C SER A 543 4.17 -29.41 -1.50
N ASN A 544 3.06 -28.65 -1.47
CA ASN A 544 1.72 -29.17 -1.69
C ASN A 544 1.35 -29.10 -3.19
N ASP A 545 0.86 -30.20 -3.76
CA ASP A 545 0.62 -30.35 -5.21
C ASP A 545 -0.45 -29.41 -5.79
N LYS A 546 -1.42 -28.97 -4.97
CA LYS A 546 -2.46 -28.03 -5.38
C LYS A 546 -2.05 -26.59 -5.14
N LEU A 547 -1.56 -26.27 -3.94
CA LEU A 547 -1.20 -24.91 -3.57
C LEU A 547 -0.03 -24.39 -4.39
N SER A 548 1.01 -25.20 -4.62
CA SER A 548 2.22 -24.79 -5.33
C SER A 548 1.97 -24.25 -6.73
N LYS A 549 0.94 -24.74 -7.42
CA LYS A 549 0.50 -24.29 -8.76
C LYS A 549 -0.24 -22.96 -8.76
N ARG A 550 -0.63 -22.48 -7.58
CA ARG A 550 -1.47 -21.30 -7.36
C ARG A 550 -0.73 -20.16 -6.66
N VAL A 551 0.57 -20.32 -6.39
CA VAL A 551 1.44 -19.27 -5.84
C VAL A 551 2.12 -18.50 -6.97
N LEU A 552 2.11 -17.17 -6.90
CA LEU A 552 2.73 -16.29 -7.88
C LEU A 552 3.86 -15.45 -7.27
N PHE A 553 4.92 -15.22 -8.03
CA PHE A 553 5.93 -14.24 -7.66
C PHE A 553 5.43 -12.81 -7.93
N GLY A 554 5.62 -11.92 -6.95
CA GLY A 554 5.36 -10.49 -7.07
C GLY A 554 6.29 -9.69 -6.16
N SER A 555 6.57 -8.42 -6.48
CA SER A 555 7.44 -7.58 -5.63
C SER A 555 6.73 -6.48 -4.86
N ASP A 556 5.49 -6.13 -5.25
CA ASP A 556 4.77 -4.95 -4.73
C ASP A 556 5.63 -3.68 -4.82
N PHE A 557 6.46 -3.61 -5.87
CA PHE A 557 7.20 -2.41 -6.20
C PHE A 557 6.21 -1.27 -6.36
N TYR A 558 6.40 -0.06 -5.85
CA TYR A 558 7.51 0.48 -5.09
C TYR A 558 7.18 0.59 -3.58
N VAL A 559 6.04 0.06 -3.13
CA VAL A 559 5.49 0.25 -1.79
C VAL A 559 6.39 -0.39 -0.72
N VAL A 560 7.06 -1.50 -1.06
CA VAL A 560 7.96 -2.27 -0.16
C VAL A 560 9.40 -1.75 -0.12
N ARG A 561 9.80 -0.79 -0.97
CA ARG A 561 11.18 -0.25 -1.02
C ARG A 561 11.68 0.42 0.27
N HIS A 562 10.81 0.58 1.26
CA HIS A 562 11.21 0.99 2.60
C HIS A 562 12.11 -0.04 3.29
N HIS A 563 11.95 -1.33 2.97
CA HIS A 563 12.64 -2.44 3.65
C HIS A 563 13.83 -2.95 2.85
N ASN A 564 13.62 -3.39 1.61
CA ASN A 564 14.66 -3.98 0.76
C ASN A 564 14.56 -3.46 -0.69
N SER A 565 15.69 -3.45 -1.42
CA SER A 565 15.67 -3.19 -2.87
C SER A 565 15.12 -4.40 -3.63
N ASP A 566 14.50 -4.20 -4.80
CA ASP A 566 13.97 -5.32 -5.61
C ASP A 566 15.05 -6.35 -5.99
N LYS A 567 16.28 -5.90 -6.25
CA LYS A 567 17.43 -6.79 -6.48
C LYS A 567 17.72 -7.65 -5.26
N HIS A 568 17.62 -7.08 -4.07
CA HIS A 568 17.83 -7.80 -2.81
C HIS A 568 16.70 -8.81 -2.57
N MET A 569 15.44 -8.43 -2.76
CA MET A 569 14.30 -9.35 -2.64
C MET A 569 14.40 -10.51 -3.63
N LEU A 570 14.77 -10.23 -4.89
CA LEU A 570 14.98 -11.25 -5.90
C LEU A 570 16.17 -12.18 -5.56
N ALA A 571 17.25 -11.64 -4.99
CA ALA A 571 18.41 -12.43 -4.58
C ALA A 571 18.06 -13.34 -3.40
N MET A 572 17.41 -12.81 -2.35
CA MET A 572 16.94 -13.58 -1.20
C MET A 572 16.05 -14.75 -1.64
N MET A 573 15.06 -14.49 -2.50
CA MET A 573 14.17 -15.55 -2.97
C MET A 573 14.88 -16.68 -3.71
N LYS A 574 15.92 -16.35 -4.49
CA LYS A 574 16.70 -17.35 -5.22
C LYS A 574 17.63 -18.15 -4.32
N ASP A 575 17.96 -17.61 -3.15
CA ASP A 575 18.77 -18.27 -2.14
C ASP A 575 17.90 -19.20 -1.26
N GLU A 576 16.71 -18.73 -0.89
CA GLU A 576 15.80 -19.43 0.04
C GLU A 576 14.90 -20.48 -0.63
N LEU A 577 14.66 -20.37 -1.93
CA LEU A 577 13.89 -21.34 -2.71
C LEU A 577 14.81 -22.12 -3.64
N SER A 578 14.48 -23.40 -3.86
CA SER A 578 15.11 -24.16 -4.94
C SER A 578 14.84 -23.52 -6.31
N VAL A 579 15.72 -23.76 -7.28
CA VAL A 579 15.56 -23.27 -8.65
C VAL A 579 14.21 -23.71 -9.24
N ALA A 580 13.77 -24.94 -8.94
CA ALA A 580 12.49 -25.47 -9.42
C ALA A 580 11.29 -24.75 -8.80
N GLN A 581 11.30 -24.50 -7.49
CA GLN A 581 10.24 -23.74 -6.81
C GLN A 581 10.17 -22.30 -7.30
N PHE A 582 11.31 -21.63 -7.47
CA PHE A 582 11.34 -20.28 -8.02
C PHE A 582 10.82 -20.24 -9.47
N ASP A 583 11.27 -21.18 -10.31
CA ASP A 583 10.82 -21.26 -11.70
C ASP A 583 9.31 -21.58 -11.78
N LEU A 584 8.76 -22.36 -10.84
CA LEU A 584 7.31 -22.62 -10.73
C LEU A 584 6.52 -21.32 -10.53
N ILE A 585 6.82 -20.55 -9.47
CA ILE A 585 6.03 -19.37 -9.11
C ILE A 585 6.31 -18.14 -10.00
N ALA A 586 7.49 -18.06 -10.61
CA ALA A 586 7.93 -16.90 -11.37
C ALA A 586 7.91 -17.11 -12.90
N ARG A 587 7.72 -18.34 -13.39
CA ARG A 587 7.74 -18.63 -14.84
C ARG A 587 6.60 -19.51 -15.31
N ILE A 588 6.17 -20.50 -14.52
CA ILE A 588 5.16 -21.49 -14.93
C ILE A 588 3.75 -21.01 -14.55
N ASN A 589 3.46 -20.87 -13.25
CA ASN A 589 2.14 -20.47 -12.75
C ASN A 589 1.61 -19.14 -13.34
N PRO A 590 2.47 -18.11 -13.58
CA PRO A 590 2.04 -16.88 -14.22
C PRO A 590 1.40 -17.06 -15.61
N LEU A 591 1.80 -18.09 -16.37
CA LEU A 591 1.25 -18.34 -17.70
C LEU A 591 -0.23 -18.70 -17.62
N GLU A 592 -0.60 -19.61 -16.71
CA GLU A 592 -1.98 -20.03 -16.50
C GLU A 592 -2.84 -18.89 -15.91
N TYR A 593 -2.29 -18.17 -14.93
CA TYR A 593 -2.96 -17.02 -14.33
C TYR A 593 -3.27 -15.92 -15.36
N LEU A 594 -2.31 -15.60 -16.23
CA LEU A 594 -2.46 -14.56 -17.26
C LEU A 594 -3.11 -15.05 -18.55
N GLY A 595 -3.40 -16.36 -18.68
CA GLY A 595 -3.94 -16.95 -19.89
C GLY A 595 -2.98 -16.89 -21.09
N ILE A 596 -1.68 -16.91 -20.84
CA ILE A 596 -0.63 -16.91 -21.87
C ILE A 596 -0.39 -18.37 -22.30
N LYS A 597 -0.53 -18.64 -23.60
CA LYS A 597 -0.27 -19.95 -24.21
C LYS A 597 1.17 -20.10 -24.65
#